data_AF-A0AAJ7N787-F1
#
_entry.id   AF-A0AAJ7N787-F1
#
_cell.length_a   1.000
_cell.length_b   1.000
_cell.length_c   1.000
_cell.angle_alpha   90.00
_cell.angle_beta   90.00
_cell.angle_gamma   90.00
#
_symmetry.space_group_name_H-M   'P 1'
#
loop_
_entity.id
_entity.type
_entity.pdbx_description
1 polymer ?
#
loop_
_entity_poly.entity_id
_entity_poly.type
_entity_poly.pdbx_seq_one_letter_code
_entity_poly.pdbx_strand_id
1 'polypeptide(L)'
;MWHTWPTSRTLLTLLASTHETWNREKFQNPTLEKVLEERLDNRVDGMVETGLVQELLDFHRRYNEQRFNSNTAADYTTGIFQSIGFKEFHDYLVLSEEERQEKKGEELLKKGIDDLKLVTKRYAKKQEKWIMNRLIRRSDRQVPIYALDCTDLSQWNARVYDPAIAIIEAVLRGEKPEQKPLNEIVQDKKWTDSSNEETHFCEVCDKICVGEFQWTNHLNGSKHYRALKRKKRLEQKEQQNNVEQNHQI
;
A
#
# COMPACT_ATOMS: atom_id res chain seq x y z
N MET A 1 -7.42 -0.48 -34.33
CA MET A 1 -8.10 0.63 -33.62
C MET A 1 -8.70 0.04 -32.36
N TRP A 2 -7.97 0.13 -31.24
CA TRP A 2 -8.44 -0.38 -29.96
C TRP A 2 -8.95 0.81 -29.15
N HIS A 3 -10.27 0.83 -28.95
CA HIS A 3 -10.96 1.86 -28.21
C HIS A 3 -10.52 1.85 -26.74
N THR A 4 -10.37 3.06 -26.22
CA THR A 4 -10.07 3.42 -24.84
C THR A 4 -11.01 2.74 -23.83
N TRP A 5 -10.45 2.12 -22.80
CA TRP A 5 -11.19 1.58 -21.66
C TRP A 5 -11.78 2.73 -20.81
N PRO A 6 -13.09 2.73 -20.51
CA PRO A 6 -13.68 3.69 -19.58
C PRO A 6 -13.30 3.34 -18.15
N THR A 7 -12.81 4.34 -17.42
CA THR A 7 -12.70 4.33 -15.95
C THR A 7 -14.08 4.17 -15.32
N SER A 8 -14.47 2.94 -14.98
CA SER A 8 -15.59 2.67 -14.07
C SER A 8 -15.26 1.43 -13.26
N ARG A 9 -14.54 1.66 -12.16
CA ARG A 9 -14.26 0.66 -11.13
C ARG A 9 -15.44 0.63 -10.16
N THR A 10 -16.49 -0.07 -10.53
CA THR A 10 -17.54 -0.47 -9.60
C THR A 10 -17.02 -1.69 -8.83
N LEU A 11 -16.25 -1.46 -7.78
CA LEU A 11 -15.84 -2.50 -6.84
C LEU A 11 -16.77 -2.45 -5.62
N LEU A 12 -17.82 -3.28 -5.66
CA LEU A 12 -18.52 -3.73 -4.46
C LEU A 12 -17.49 -4.44 -3.58
N THR A 13 -17.00 -3.76 -2.54
CA THR A 13 -16.03 -4.31 -1.60
C THR A 13 -16.72 -4.40 -0.24
N LEU A 14 -17.23 -5.59 0.08
CA LEU A 14 -17.67 -5.95 1.43
C LEU A 14 -16.43 -5.98 2.33
N LEU A 15 -16.40 -5.16 3.38
CA LEU A 15 -15.28 -5.01 4.29
C LEU A 15 -15.67 -5.17 5.74
N ALA A 16 -14.91 -6.07 6.39
CA ALA A 16 -14.85 -6.37 7.82
C ALA A 16 -14.79 -5.10 8.69
N SER A 17 -15.83 -4.75 9.46
CA SER A 17 -15.64 -4.02 10.72
C SER A 17 -16.83 -3.97 11.67
N THR A 18 -16.50 -3.83 12.96
CA THR A 18 -17.41 -3.83 14.12
C THR A 18 -18.07 -2.47 14.38
N HIS A 19 -19.26 -2.54 14.97
CA HIS A 19 -20.15 -1.43 15.26
C HIS A 19 -20.02 -1.01 16.73
N GLU A 20 -19.09 -0.11 17.04
CA GLU A 20 -19.10 0.72 18.27
C GLU A 20 -17.90 1.66 18.21
N THR A 21 -18.19 2.96 18.07
CA THR A 21 -17.25 4.10 18.10
C THR A 21 -15.88 3.83 17.47
N TRP A 22 -15.77 4.18 16.19
CA TRP A 22 -14.50 4.23 15.45
C TRP A 22 -13.60 5.37 15.95
N ASN A 23 -13.14 5.23 17.20
CA ASN A 23 -12.07 6.00 17.77
C ASN A 23 -10.73 5.46 17.26
N ARG A 24 -9.74 6.34 17.14
CA ARG A 24 -8.37 6.03 16.69
C ARG A 24 -7.73 4.82 17.38
N GLU A 25 -8.24 4.43 18.56
CA GLU A 25 -7.81 3.26 19.34
C GLU A 25 -8.26 1.89 18.78
N LYS A 26 -9.40 1.78 18.08
CA LYS A 26 -9.84 0.47 17.51
C LYS A 26 -9.12 0.09 16.20
N PHE A 27 -8.45 1.04 15.56
CA PHE A 27 -7.54 0.77 14.43
C PHE A 27 -6.31 -0.04 14.81
N GLN A 28 -6.05 -0.16 16.11
CA GLN A 28 -4.99 -0.97 16.68
C GLN A 28 -5.61 -2.01 17.61
N ASN A 29 -6.73 -2.64 17.22
CA ASN A 29 -7.10 -3.89 17.87
C ASN A 29 -6.13 -4.98 17.37
N PRO A 30 -5.11 -5.36 18.16
CA PRO A 30 -4.04 -6.23 17.69
C PRO A 30 -4.57 -7.63 17.37
N THR A 31 -5.73 -7.98 17.93
CA THR A 31 -6.40 -9.26 17.71
C THR A 31 -7.00 -9.34 16.31
N LEU A 32 -7.56 -8.25 15.78
CA LEU A 32 -8.14 -8.21 14.44
C LEU A 32 -7.07 -8.26 13.35
N GLU A 33 -6.00 -7.50 13.55
CA GLU A 33 -4.85 -7.47 12.64
C GLU A 33 -4.23 -8.88 12.51
N LYS A 34 -4.06 -9.58 13.63
CA LYS A 34 -3.54 -10.96 13.64
C LYS A 34 -4.43 -11.94 12.86
N VAL A 35 -5.74 -11.89 13.07
CA VAL A 35 -6.68 -12.78 12.37
C VAL A 35 -6.64 -12.56 10.85
N LEU A 36 -6.49 -11.31 10.39
CA LEU A 36 -6.33 -11.02 8.97
C LEU A 36 -4.97 -11.50 8.45
N GLU A 37 -3.88 -11.23 9.17
CA GLU A 37 -2.54 -11.65 8.77
C GLU A 37 -2.42 -13.18 8.64
N GLU A 38 -3.00 -13.93 9.58
CA GLU A 38 -3.05 -15.40 9.52
C GLU A 38 -3.85 -15.89 8.31
N ARG A 39 -5.01 -15.28 8.03
CA ARG A 39 -5.80 -15.63 6.83
C ARG A 39 -5.07 -15.32 5.53
N LEU A 40 -4.30 -14.24 5.49
CA LEU A 40 -3.48 -13.90 4.32
C LEU A 40 -2.33 -14.91 4.14
N ASP A 41 -1.69 -15.35 5.22
CA ASP A 41 -0.66 -16.39 5.17
C ASP A 41 -1.23 -17.70 4.63
N ASN A 42 -2.32 -18.18 5.24
CA ASN A 42 -2.99 -19.42 4.83
C ASN A 42 -3.47 -19.36 3.37
N ARG A 43 -3.90 -18.18 2.90
CA ARG A 43 -4.27 -17.99 1.49
C ARG A 43 -3.06 -18.16 0.57
N VAL A 44 -1.90 -17.61 0.93
CA VAL A 44 -0.68 -17.77 0.13
C VAL A 44 -0.24 -19.23 0.13
N ASP A 45 -0.31 -19.92 1.27
CA ASP A 45 -0.01 -21.35 1.34
C ASP A 45 -0.94 -22.16 0.44
N GLY A 46 -2.26 -21.91 0.51
CA GLY A 46 -3.23 -22.52 -0.40
C GLY A 46 -2.97 -22.18 -1.88
N MET A 47 -2.53 -20.96 -2.20
CA MET A 47 -2.15 -20.60 -3.58
C MET A 47 -0.98 -21.46 -4.08
N VAL A 48 0.05 -21.66 -3.25
CA VAL A 48 1.20 -22.52 -3.58
C VAL A 48 0.74 -23.97 -3.78
N GLU A 49 -0.08 -24.50 -2.88
CA GLU A 49 -0.65 -25.86 -2.98
C GLU A 49 -1.48 -26.04 -4.26
N THR A 50 -2.21 -25.02 -4.70
CA THR A 50 -3.00 -25.04 -5.94
C THR A 50 -2.20 -24.81 -7.21
N GLY A 51 -0.87 -24.65 -7.13
CA GLY A 51 0.01 -24.60 -8.30
C GLY A 51 0.50 -23.21 -8.72
N LEU A 52 0.46 -22.20 -7.84
CA LEU A 52 0.98 -20.85 -8.13
C LEU A 52 2.38 -20.86 -8.77
N VAL A 53 3.30 -21.66 -8.23
CA VAL A 53 4.70 -21.71 -8.71
C VAL A 53 4.75 -22.21 -10.15
N GLN A 54 3.94 -23.23 -10.47
CA GLN A 54 3.85 -23.78 -11.83
C GLN A 54 3.29 -22.74 -12.80
N GLU A 55 2.23 -22.01 -12.41
CA GLU A 55 1.65 -20.94 -13.23
C GLU A 55 2.68 -19.85 -13.54
N LEU A 56 3.50 -19.46 -12.56
CA LEU A 56 4.56 -18.47 -12.73
C LEU A 56 5.67 -18.96 -13.67
N LEU A 57 6.09 -20.21 -13.55
CA LEU A 57 7.08 -20.83 -14.43
C LEU A 57 6.57 -20.89 -15.87
N ASP A 58 5.32 -21.30 -16.08
CA ASP A 58 4.73 -21.40 -17.42
C ASP A 58 4.45 -20.04 -18.03
N PHE A 59 4.14 -19.04 -17.22
CA PHE A 59 4.07 -17.65 -17.66
C PHE A 59 5.45 -17.13 -18.09
N HIS A 60 6.49 -17.32 -17.26
CA HIS A 60 7.84 -16.88 -17.55
C HIS A 60 8.42 -17.53 -18.81
N ARG A 61 8.16 -18.84 -19.00
CA ARG A 61 8.53 -19.59 -20.21
C ARG A 61 7.90 -18.98 -21.46
N ARG A 62 6.58 -18.81 -21.48
CA ARG A 62 5.84 -18.22 -22.62
C ARG A 62 6.29 -16.80 -22.93
N TYR A 63 6.54 -15.99 -21.89
CA TYR A 63 7.06 -14.64 -22.09
C TYR A 63 8.42 -14.65 -22.77
N ASN A 64 9.35 -15.50 -22.31
CA ASN A 64 10.68 -15.60 -22.90
C ASN A 64 10.62 -16.10 -24.35
N GLU A 65 9.81 -17.12 -24.65
CA GLU A 65 9.59 -17.60 -26.03
C GLU A 65 9.13 -16.46 -26.96
N GLN A 66 8.13 -15.69 -26.56
CA GLN A 66 7.63 -14.55 -27.34
C GLN A 66 8.68 -13.45 -27.51
N ARG A 67 9.44 -13.18 -26.45
CA ARG A 67 10.48 -12.16 -26.42
C ARG A 67 11.68 -12.53 -27.31
N PHE A 68 12.06 -13.80 -27.37
CA PHE A 68 13.09 -14.29 -28.31
C PHE A 68 12.62 -14.21 -29.76
N ASN A 69 11.37 -14.60 -30.03
CA ASN A 69 10.78 -14.50 -31.38
C ASN A 69 10.70 -13.06 -31.90
N SER A 70 10.54 -12.08 -31.01
CA SER A 70 10.44 -10.65 -31.33
C SER A 70 11.75 -9.86 -31.15
N ASN A 71 12.86 -10.54 -30.82
CA ASN A 71 14.17 -9.94 -30.56
C ASN A 71 14.15 -8.71 -29.61
N THR A 72 13.28 -8.74 -28.61
CA THR A 72 13.10 -7.64 -27.65
C THR A 72 13.96 -7.87 -26.40
N ALA A 73 14.28 -6.83 -25.62
CA ALA A 73 14.97 -6.96 -24.35
C ALA A 73 14.03 -7.42 -23.20
N ALA A 74 14.59 -7.86 -22.07
CA ALA A 74 13.81 -8.24 -20.89
C ALA A 74 13.42 -6.96 -20.22
N ASP A 75 12.13 -6.74 -20.01
CA ASP A 75 11.67 -5.64 -19.18
C ASP A 75 10.70 -6.16 -18.13
N TYR A 76 11.24 -6.36 -16.93
CA TYR A 76 10.46 -6.73 -15.74
C TYR A 76 9.99 -5.50 -14.96
N THR A 77 10.27 -4.27 -15.43
CA THR A 77 9.95 -3.03 -14.72
C THR A 77 8.54 -2.52 -15.00
N THR A 78 7.83 -3.11 -15.95
CA THR A 78 6.52 -2.63 -16.41
C THR A 78 5.45 -3.73 -16.44
N GLY A 79 4.19 -3.31 -16.54
CA GLY A 79 3.05 -4.20 -16.78
C GLY A 79 2.82 -5.25 -15.69
N ILE A 80 2.50 -6.47 -16.12
CA ILE A 80 2.17 -7.61 -15.23
C ILE A 80 3.34 -8.01 -14.34
N PHE A 81 4.59 -7.76 -14.76
CA PHE A 81 5.76 -8.00 -13.91
C PHE A 81 5.82 -7.09 -12.69
N GLN A 82 4.97 -6.06 -12.63
CA GLN A 82 4.86 -5.20 -11.46
C GLN A 82 3.84 -5.68 -10.42
N SER A 83 3.09 -6.74 -10.70
CA SER A 83 2.09 -7.29 -9.77
C SER A 83 2.73 -8.02 -8.60
N ILE A 84 2.04 -7.97 -7.45
CA ILE A 84 2.31 -8.85 -6.31
C ILE A 84 2.15 -10.30 -6.76
N GLY A 85 3.11 -11.16 -6.43
CA GLY A 85 3.11 -12.58 -6.78
C GLY A 85 4.09 -12.94 -7.90
N PHE A 86 4.56 -11.99 -8.70
CA PHE A 86 5.59 -12.26 -9.71
C PHE A 86 6.98 -11.78 -9.25
N LYS A 87 7.08 -10.52 -8.80
CA LYS A 87 8.35 -9.92 -8.40
C LYS A 87 9.07 -10.70 -7.32
N GLU A 88 8.29 -11.20 -6.36
CA GLU A 88 8.80 -11.92 -5.21
C GLU A 88 9.48 -13.23 -5.62
N PHE A 89 9.09 -13.82 -6.76
CA PHE A 89 9.67 -15.05 -7.30
C PHE A 89 10.68 -14.81 -8.42
N HIS A 90 10.99 -13.55 -8.78
CA HIS A 90 11.81 -13.26 -9.96
C HIS A 90 13.14 -14.02 -9.95
N ASP A 91 13.86 -13.96 -8.83
CA ASP A 91 15.17 -14.61 -8.67
C ASP A 91 15.08 -16.15 -8.82
N TYR A 92 13.95 -16.74 -8.43
CA TYR A 92 13.69 -18.18 -8.61
C TYR A 92 13.32 -18.52 -10.07
N LEU A 93 12.53 -17.66 -10.73
CA LEU A 93 12.04 -17.90 -12.09
C LEU A 93 13.13 -17.81 -13.15
N VAL A 94 14.18 -17.03 -12.91
CA VAL A 94 15.33 -16.87 -13.82
C VAL A 94 16.38 -17.97 -13.71
N LEU A 95 16.27 -18.86 -12.71
CA LEU A 95 17.15 -20.02 -12.58
C LEU A 95 16.93 -21.02 -13.72
N SER A 96 18.01 -21.73 -14.05
CA SER A 96 17.94 -22.96 -14.85
C SER A 96 17.17 -24.06 -14.12
N GLU A 97 16.73 -25.10 -14.85
CA GLU A 97 16.00 -26.22 -14.27
C GLU A 97 16.86 -26.98 -13.26
N GLU A 98 18.16 -27.10 -13.54
CA GLU A 98 19.14 -27.75 -12.68
C GLU A 98 19.34 -26.96 -11.38
N GLU A 99 19.56 -25.64 -11.45
CA GLU A 99 19.72 -24.79 -10.27
C GLU A 99 18.47 -24.74 -9.38
N ARG A 100 17.28 -24.92 -9.96
CA ARG A 100 16.02 -24.99 -9.19
C ARG A 100 15.95 -26.23 -8.30
N GLN A 101 16.58 -27.33 -8.69
CA GLN A 101 16.62 -28.58 -7.93
C GLN A 101 17.71 -28.57 -6.85
N GLU A 102 18.63 -27.61 -6.92
CA GLU A 102 19.64 -27.42 -5.90
C GLU A 102 19.09 -26.69 -4.67
N LYS A 103 19.86 -26.75 -3.58
CA LYS A 103 19.57 -26.03 -2.33
C LYS A 103 19.31 -24.53 -2.54
N LYS A 104 20.02 -23.92 -3.49
CA LYS A 104 19.84 -22.50 -3.89
C LYS A 104 18.42 -22.25 -4.40
N GLY A 105 17.88 -23.14 -5.22
CA GLY A 105 16.52 -23.07 -5.75
C GLY A 105 15.47 -23.16 -4.65
N GLU A 106 15.64 -24.11 -3.72
CA GLU A 106 14.75 -24.27 -2.55
C GLU A 106 14.75 -23.01 -1.66
N GLU A 107 15.92 -22.44 -1.38
CA GLU A 107 16.07 -21.22 -0.59
C GLU A 107 15.39 -20.01 -1.25
N LEU A 108 15.57 -19.83 -2.57
CA LEU A 108 14.95 -18.75 -3.33
C LEU A 108 13.43 -18.91 -3.46
N LEU A 109 12.94 -20.15 -3.60
CA LEU A 109 11.51 -20.43 -3.60
C LEU A 109 10.88 -20.06 -2.26
N LYS A 110 11.48 -20.53 -1.16
CA LYS A 110 11.02 -20.20 0.20
C LYS A 110 11.01 -18.70 0.42
N LYS A 111 12.09 -18.01 0.04
CA LYS A 111 12.18 -16.55 0.12
C LYS A 111 11.05 -15.88 -0.66
N GLY A 112 10.75 -16.35 -1.88
CA GLY A 112 9.65 -15.79 -2.68
C GLY A 112 8.27 -15.95 -2.03
N ILE A 113 8.02 -17.09 -1.37
CA ILE A 113 6.79 -17.32 -0.61
C ILE A 113 6.71 -16.38 0.61
N ASP A 114 7.79 -16.26 1.37
CA ASP A 114 7.86 -15.39 2.55
C ASP A 114 7.69 -13.91 2.16
N ASP A 115 8.33 -13.49 1.07
CA ASP A 115 8.20 -12.15 0.50
C ASP A 115 6.77 -11.91 0.01
N LEU A 116 6.13 -12.88 -0.65
CA LEU A 116 4.72 -12.79 -1.08
C LEU A 116 3.77 -12.58 0.10
N LYS A 117 3.94 -13.36 1.18
CA LYS A 117 3.18 -13.18 2.43
C LYS A 117 3.38 -11.78 2.98
N LEU A 118 4.62 -11.32 3.07
CA LEU A 118 4.98 -9.99 3.58
C LEU A 118 4.35 -8.86 2.76
N VAL A 119 4.51 -8.87 1.43
CA VAL A 119 3.96 -7.80 0.58
C VAL A 119 2.44 -7.80 0.56
N THR A 120 1.80 -8.97 0.70
CA THR A 120 0.34 -9.09 0.79
C THR A 120 -0.19 -8.44 2.06
N LYS A 121 0.45 -8.68 3.21
CA LYS A 121 0.11 -7.99 4.49
C LYS A 121 0.30 -6.48 4.38
N ARG A 122 1.43 -6.03 3.79
CA ARG A 122 1.69 -4.60 3.56
C ARG A 122 0.64 -3.98 2.64
N TYR A 123 0.20 -4.72 1.63
CA TYR A 123 -0.83 -4.27 0.70
C TYR A 123 -2.18 -4.10 1.41
N ALA A 124 -2.58 -5.05 2.25
CA ALA A 124 -3.80 -4.94 3.07
C ALA A 124 -3.78 -3.67 3.96
N LYS A 125 -2.68 -3.40 4.67
CA LYS A 125 -2.51 -2.17 5.47
C LYS A 125 -2.57 -0.90 4.62
N LYS A 126 -2.02 -0.95 3.40
CA LYS A 126 -2.09 0.16 2.44
C LYS A 126 -3.51 0.40 1.97
N GLN A 127 -4.28 -0.65 1.68
CA GLN A 127 -5.69 -0.55 1.30
C GLN A 127 -6.52 0.08 2.40
N GLU A 128 -6.37 -0.39 3.64
CA GLU A 128 -7.04 0.16 4.81
C GLU A 128 -6.76 1.66 4.97
N LYS A 129 -5.48 2.04 4.92
CA LYS A 129 -5.08 3.46 4.96
C LYS A 129 -5.68 4.26 3.81
N TRP A 130 -5.75 3.69 2.62
CA TRP A 130 -6.32 4.36 1.45
C TRP A 130 -7.84 4.55 1.61
N ILE A 131 -8.58 3.52 2.01
CA ILE A 131 -10.02 3.57 2.29
C ILE A 131 -10.30 4.65 3.34
N MET A 132 -9.55 4.63 4.44
CA MET A 132 -9.70 5.62 5.50
C MET A 132 -9.47 7.04 5.03
N ASN A 133 -8.38 7.30 4.32
CA ASN A 133 -8.03 8.66 3.93
C ASN A 133 -8.81 9.17 2.71
N ARG A 134 -9.25 8.28 1.82
CA ARG A 134 -9.86 8.65 0.53
C ARG A 134 -11.37 8.52 0.49
N LEU A 135 -11.94 7.61 1.28
CA LEU A 135 -13.37 7.35 1.30
C LEU A 135 -13.99 7.84 2.62
N ILE A 136 -13.41 7.49 3.76
CA ILE A 136 -14.08 7.70 5.07
C ILE A 136 -13.86 9.11 5.63
N ARG A 137 -12.61 9.60 5.62
CA ARG A 137 -12.27 10.93 6.17
C ARG A 137 -12.64 12.09 5.24
N ARG A 138 -12.99 11.84 3.98
CA ARG A 138 -13.22 12.89 2.99
C ARG A 138 -14.61 13.49 3.13
N SER A 139 -14.69 14.78 3.49
CA SER A 139 -15.98 15.47 3.62
C SER A 139 -16.57 15.91 2.28
N ASP A 140 -15.75 16.07 1.24
CA ASP A 140 -16.17 16.42 -0.12
C ASP A 140 -16.75 15.24 -0.91
N ARG A 141 -16.62 14.01 -0.38
CA ARG A 141 -17.13 12.77 -0.98
C ARG A 141 -18.27 12.22 -0.12
N GLN A 142 -19.50 12.52 -0.53
CA GLN A 142 -20.71 12.26 0.27
C GLN A 142 -21.32 10.87 0.05
N VAL A 143 -20.52 9.86 -0.32
CA VAL A 143 -21.05 8.49 -0.46
C VAL A 143 -21.10 7.86 0.94
N PRO A 144 -22.26 7.39 1.44
CA PRO A 144 -22.34 6.72 2.73
C PRO A 144 -21.58 5.38 2.68
N ILE A 145 -20.76 5.12 3.70
CA ILE A 145 -19.92 3.91 3.76
C ILE A 145 -20.34 3.09 4.96
N TYR A 146 -20.80 1.87 4.75
CA TYR A 146 -21.20 0.96 5.84
C TYR A 146 -20.14 -0.12 6.03
N ALA A 147 -19.85 -0.47 7.29
CA ALA A 147 -18.88 -1.49 7.65
C ALA A 147 -19.58 -2.79 8.05
N LEU A 148 -19.06 -3.94 7.67
CA LEU A 148 -19.70 -5.23 7.92
C LEU A 148 -18.67 -6.18 8.49
N ASP A 149 -18.84 -6.75 9.68
CA ASP A 149 -17.76 -7.50 10.35
C ASP A 149 -17.52 -8.90 9.76
N CYS A 150 -16.39 -9.08 9.05
CA CYS A 150 -15.94 -10.35 8.48
C CYS A 150 -14.78 -10.98 9.28
N THR A 151 -14.63 -10.62 10.56
CA THR A 151 -13.58 -11.18 11.44
C THR A 151 -13.78 -12.67 11.68
N ASP A 152 -15.02 -13.10 11.86
CA ASP A 152 -15.37 -14.50 12.08
C ASP A 152 -16.24 -14.99 10.92
N LEU A 153 -15.67 -15.89 10.11
CA LEU A 153 -16.37 -16.46 8.96
C LEU A 153 -17.52 -17.38 9.36
N SER A 154 -17.51 -17.95 10.58
CA SER A 154 -18.62 -18.78 11.07
C SER A 154 -19.89 -17.95 11.29
N GLN A 155 -19.75 -16.63 11.48
CA GLN A 155 -20.83 -15.68 11.69
C GLN A 155 -21.16 -14.86 10.44
N TRP A 156 -20.75 -15.32 9.26
CA TRP A 156 -20.93 -14.60 7.99
C TRP A 156 -22.37 -14.13 7.75
N ASN A 157 -23.36 -15.02 7.96
CA ASN A 157 -24.75 -14.67 7.70
C ASN A 157 -25.20 -13.51 8.60
N ALA A 158 -25.05 -13.66 9.92
CA ALA A 158 -25.49 -12.69 10.90
C ALA A 158 -24.72 -11.36 10.88
N ARG A 159 -23.42 -11.36 10.54
CA ARG A 159 -22.55 -10.16 10.62
C ARG A 159 -22.27 -9.46 9.30
N VAL A 160 -22.46 -10.15 8.18
CA VAL A 160 -22.11 -9.64 6.85
C VAL A 160 -23.30 -9.70 5.91
N TYR A 161 -23.87 -10.88 5.68
CA TYR A 161 -24.91 -11.05 4.68
C TYR A 161 -26.22 -10.34 5.07
N ASP A 162 -26.80 -10.67 6.23
CA ASP A 162 -28.08 -10.11 6.66
C ASP A 162 -28.01 -8.57 6.80
N PRO A 163 -26.97 -7.99 7.43
CA PRO A 163 -26.86 -6.53 7.50
C PRO A 163 -26.64 -5.87 6.14
N ALA A 164 -25.87 -6.49 5.23
CA ALA A 164 -25.68 -5.96 3.89
C ALA A 164 -26.99 -5.89 3.09
N ILE A 165 -27.79 -6.96 3.15
CA ILE A 165 -29.10 -7.01 2.51
C ILE A 165 -30.01 -5.94 3.12
N ALA A 166 -30.07 -5.84 4.45
CA ALA A 166 -30.89 -4.83 5.11
C ALA A 166 -30.51 -3.39 4.70
N ILE A 167 -29.22 -3.09 4.58
CA ILE A 167 -28.73 -1.79 4.09
C ILE A 167 -29.19 -1.56 2.64
N ILE A 168 -28.99 -2.53 1.75
CA ILE A 168 -29.34 -2.41 0.34
C ILE A 168 -30.85 -2.22 0.19
N GLU A 169 -31.67 -3.02 0.87
CA GLU A 169 -33.12 -2.92 0.82
C GLU A 169 -33.63 -1.56 1.29
N ALA A 170 -33.13 -1.05 2.42
CA ALA A 170 -33.50 0.26 2.92
C ALA A 170 -33.16 1.35 1.89
N VAL A 171 -31.95 1.32 1.32
CA VAL A 171 -31.52 2.28 0.28
C VAL A 171 -32.40 2.19 -0.96
N LEU A 172 -32.74 0.99 -1.42
CA LEU A 172 -33.62 0.77 -2.58
C LEU A 172 -35.05 1.29 -2.33
N ARG A 173 -35.54 1.25 -1.08
CA ARG A 173 -36.82 1.84 -0.67
C ARG A 173 -36.75 3.37 -0.46
N GLY A 174 -35.58 3.98 -0.57
CA GLY A 174 -35.37 5.40 -0.24
C GLY A 174 -35.40 5.69 1.27
N GLU A 175 -35.33 4.65 2.10
CA GLU A 175 -35.25 4.73 3.55
C GLU A 175 -33.79 4.86 4.01
N LYS A 176 -33.59 5.36 5.23
CA LYS A 176 -32.26 5.34 5.85
C LYS A 176 -32.02 3.98 6.50
N PRO A 177 -30.90 3.29 6.18
CA PRO A 177 -30.53 2.06 6.89
C PRO A 177 -30.43 2.30 8.41
N GLU A 178 -30.79 1.26 9.19
CA GLU A 178 -30.64 1.29 10.66
C GLU A 178 -29.17 1.45 11.06
N GLN A 179 -28.29 0.75 10.35
CA GLN A 179 -26.86 0.87 10.53
C GLN A 179 -26.38 2.26 10.07
N LYS A 180 -25.56 2.93 10.88
CA LYS A 180 -25.02 4.25 10.53
C LYS A 180 -23.79 4.14 9.63
N PRO A 181 -23.63 5.04 8.65
CA PRO A 181 -22.44 5.06 7.82
C PRO A 181 -21.23 5.59 8.60
N LEU A 182 -20.07 5.01 8.34
CA LEU A 182 -18.79 5.30 8.99
C LEU A 182 -18.35 6.74 8.85
N ASN A 183 -18.58 7.36 7.68
CA ASN A 183 -18.14 8.71 7.39
C ASN A 183 -18.96 9.80 8.12
N GLU A 184 -20.09 9.46 8.75
CA GLU A 184 -20.81 10.39 9.63
C GLU A 184 -20.09 10.61 10.97
N ILE A 185 -19.37 9.61 11.46
CA ILE A 185 -18.88 9.54 12.86
C ILE A 185 -17.40 10.01 12.98
N VAL A 186 -16.79 10.46 11.88
CA VAL A 186 -15.36 10.79 11.83
C VAL A 186 -15.05 12.15 12.45
N GLN A 187 -14.17 12.17 13.47
CA GLN A 187 -13.67 13.40 14.10
C GLN A 187 -12.60 14.13 13.25
N ASP A 188 -11.67 13.38 12.63
CA ASP A 188 -10.58 13.93 11.80
C ASP A 188 -10.96 14.04 10.32
N LYS A 189 -11.95 14.87 9.99
CA LYS A 189 -12.36 15.09 8.59
C LYS A 189 -11.27 15.79 7.79
N LYS A 190 -11.05 15.31 6.56
CA LYS A 190 -10.17 15.90 5.55
C LYS A 190 -11.02 16.55 4.46
N TRP A 191 -10.80 17.85 4.26
CA TRP A 191 -11.51 18.65 3.25
C TRP A 191 -10.85 18.61 1.87
N THR A 192 -9.52 18.51 1.83
CA THR A 192 -8.74 18.60 0.60
C THR A 192 -7.87 17.37 0.40
N ASP A 193 -7.39 17.19 -0.84
CA ASP A 193 -6.29 16.26 -1.09
C ASP A 193 -4.99 16.96 -0.69
N SER A 194 -3.97 16.21 -0.26
CA SER A 194 -2.69 16.83 0.08
C SER A 194 -2.06 17.51 -1.14
N SER A 195 -2.51 17.21 -2.37
CA SER A 195 -2.16 17.97 -3.57
C SER A 195 -2.66 19.42 -3.60
N ASN A 196 -3.59 19.78 -2.71
CA ASN A 196 -4.14 21.14 -2.61
C ASN A 196 -3.62 21.88 -1.35
N GLU A 197 -2.68 21.27 -0.61
CA GLU A 197 -2.02 21.90 0.53
C GLU A 197 -0.86 22.77 0.04
N GLU A 198 -0.54 23.84 0.77
CA GLU A 198 0.58 24.74 0.45
C GLU A 198 1.92 24.00 0.43
N THR A 199 2.82 24.37 -0.47
CA THR A 199 4.15 23.74 -0.58
C THR A 199 5.23 24.62 0.01
N HIS A 200 6.02 24.07 0.93
CA HIS A 200 7.16 24.75 1.55
C HIS A 200 8.47 24.10 1.09
N PHE A 201 9.45 24.92 0.72
CA PHE A 201 10.77 24.43 0.31
C PHE A 201 11.81 24.67 1.42
N CYS A 202 12.52 23.62 1.81
CA CYS A 202 13.67 23.72 2.71
C CYS A 202 14.96 23.86 1.91
N GLU A 203 15.57 25.04 1.91
CA GLU A 203 16.88 25.28 1.27
C GLU A 203 18.02 24.47 1.91
N VAL A 204 17.93 24.15 3.20
CA VAL A 204 18.99 23.44 3.93
C VAL A 204 19.04 21.96 3.56
N CYS A 205 17.87 21.38 3.28
CA CYS A 205 17.72 19.97 2.99
C CYS A 205 17.42 19.68 1.52
N ASP A 206 17.28 20.72 0.70
CA ASP A 206 16.84 20.67 -0.69
C ASP A 206 15.59 19.78 -0.84
N LYS A 207 14.57 20.07 -0.03
CA LYS A 207 13.38 19.23 0.11
C LYS A 207 12.10 20.05 0.10
N ILE A 208 11.17 19.66 -0.76
CA ILE A 208 9.79 20.16 -0.76
C ILE A 208 8.97 19.39 0.29
N CYS A 209 8.28 20.12 1.14
CA CYS A 209 7.29 19.62 2.09
C CYS A 209 5.92 20.13 1.67
N VAL A 210 4.91 19.26 1.70
CA VAL A 210 3.54 19.62 1.32
C VAL A 210 2.68 19.68 2.57
N GLY A 211 2.14 20.86 2.85
CA GLY A 211 1.36 21.21 4.03
C GLY A 211 2.20 21.62 5.24
N GLU A 212 1.60 22.50 6.05
CA GLU A 212 2.21 23.07 7.26
C GLU A 212 2.62 22.00 8.29
N PHE A 213 1.82 20.94 8.46
CA PHE A 213 2.14 19.85 9.38
C PHE A 213 3.42 19.10 8.99
N GLN A 214 3.60 18.82 7.70
CA GLN A 214 4.82 18.15 7.23
C GLN A 214 6.03 19.08 7.31
N TRP A 215 5.81 20.37 7.04
CA TRP A 215 6.83 21.41 7.16
C TRP A 215 7.34 21.55 8.60
N THR A 216 6.44 21.72 9.56
CA THR A 216 6.76 21.78 10.99
C THR A 216 7.50 20.53 11.45
N ASN A 217 7.04 19.33 11.08
CA ASN A 217 7.71 18.08 11.41
C ASN A 217 9.09 17.94 10.77
N HIS A 218 9.26 18.46 9.54
CA HIS A 218 10.55 18.50 8.88
C HIS A 218 11.54 19.37 9.66
N LEU A 219 11.16 20.62 9.98
CA LEU A 219 12.00 21.56 10.72
C LEU A 219 12.42 21.03 12.09
N ASN A 220 11.49 20.39 12.80
CA ASN A 220 11.74 19.79 14.11
C ASN A 220 12.44 18.42 14.04
N GLY A 221 12.67 17.88 12.84
CA GLY A 221 13.24 16.57 12.64
C GLY A 221 14.75 16.51 12.85
N SER A 222 15.24 15.43 13.44
CA SER A 222 16.69 15.20 13.65
C SER A 222 17.50 15.31 12.35
N LYS A 223 16.93 14.90 11.21
CA LYS A 223 17.58 15.02 9.90
C LYS A 223 17.83 16.48 9.52
N HIS A 224 16.85 17.36 9.71
CA HIS A 224 16.98 18.79 9.43
C HIS A 224 18.02 19.44 10.36
N TYR A 225 17.96 19.14 11.66
CA TYR A 225 18.95 19.61 12.63
C TYR A 225 20.39 19.20 12.26
N ARG A 226 20.58 17.94 11.82
CA ARG A 226 21.89 17.45 11.35
C ARG A 226 22.36 18.18 10.08
N ALA A 227 21.44 18.49 9.14
CA ALA A 227 21.75 19.24 7.93
C ALA A 227 22.17 20.68 8.26
N LEU A 228 21.46 21.37 9.16
CA LEU A 228 21.85 22.69 9.68
C LEU A 228 23.25 22.68 10.30
N LYS A 229 23.54 21.69 11.15
CA LYS A 229 24.85 21.55 11.78
C LYS A 229 25.97 21.30 10.77
N ARG A 230 25.70 20.53 9.71
CA ARG A 230 26.65 20.31 8.61
C ARG A 230 26.90 21.60 7.83
N LYS A 231 25.85 22.34 7.48
CA LYS A 231 25.95 23.63 6.76
C LYS A 231 26.82 24.63 7.52
N LYS A 232 26.56 24.84 8.81
CA LYS A 232 27.37 25.71 9.68
C LYS A 232 28.86 25.33 9.72
N ARG A 233 29.17 24.03 9.74
CA ARG A 233 30.57 23.55 9.73
C ARG A 233 31.27 23.80 8.41
N LEU A 234 30.56 23.73 7.28
CA LEU A 234 31.12 24.02 5.96
C LEU A 234 31.37 25.52 5.82
N GLU A 235 30.41 26.36 6.21
CA GLU A 235 30.55 27.82 6.22
C GLU A 235 31.74 28.28 7.07
N GLN A 236 31.95 27.67 8.25
CA GLN A 236 33.11 27.96 9.10
C GLN A 236 34.45 27.57 8.44
N LYS A 237 34.50 26.45 7.72
CA LYS A 237 35.69 26.02 6.99
C LYS A 237 35.99 26.91 5.79
N GLU A 238 34.97 27.31 5.05
CA GLU A 238 35.10 28.25 3.93
C GLU A 238 35.60 29.62 4.40
N GLN A 239 35.09 30.11 5.54
CA GLN A 239 35.58 31.35 6.16
C GLN A 239 37.04 31.24 6.60
N GLN A 240 37.45 30.12 7.20
CA GLN A 240 38.86 29.88 7.56
C GLN A 240 39.77 29.85 6.34
N ASN A 241 39.39 29.11 5.29
CA ASN A 241 40.16 29.01 4.05
C ASN A 241 40.29 30.37 3.33
N ASN A 242 39.24 31.19 3.31
CA ASN A 242 39.29 32.52 2.70
C ASN A 242 40.18 33.51 3.47
N VAL A 243 40.25 33.38 4.80
CA VAL A 243 41.16 34.20 5.63
C VAL A 243 42.63 33.80 5.40
N GLU A 244 42.91 32.51 5.25
CA GLU A 244 44.26 31.99 4.96
C GLU A 244 44.76 32.38 3.56
N GLN A 245 43.89 32.39 2.54
CA GLN A 245 44.24 32.83 1.19
C GLN A 245 44.50 34.34 1.08
N ASN A 246 43.78 35.16 1.84
CA ASN A 246 44.00 36.62 1.87
C ASN A 246 45.22 37.05 2.69
N HIS A 247 45.86 36.16 3.46
CA HIS A 247 47.12 36.42 4.17
C HIS A 247 48.36 35.98 3.37
N GLN A 248 48.19 35.41 2.18
CA GLN A 248 49.27 34.95 1.29
C GLN A 248 49.49 35.84 0.05
N ILE A 249 48.81 36.99 -0.02
CA ILE A 249 49.02 38.08 -1.00
C ILE A 249 49.56 39.28 -0.25
#